data_AF-A0A4Q0Y1M0-F1
#
_entry.id   AF-A0A4Q0Y1M0-F1
#
_cell.length_a   1.000
_cell.length_b   1.000
_cell.length_c   1.000
_cell.angle_alpha   90.00
_cell.angle_beta   90.00
_cell.angle_gamma   90.00
#
_symmetry.space_group_name_H-M   'P 1'
#
loop_
_entity.id
_entity.type
_entity.pdbx_description
1 polymer ?
#
loop_
_entity_poly.entity_id
_entity_poly.type
_entity_poly.pdbx_seq_one_letter_code
_entity_poly.pdbx_strand_id
1 'polypeptide(L)'
;MQISFNNYINTVSQVKKTNETSNYQENEKVDYSNYSAGDIRKISYEEAKANYEDIQKRINELEDTKDGEKTALMFQYAKINMSDNDNLNKAMYETLGSIENPANTMWMQLEMQINLQDFYAGKPTEASFVVSNDDIHVSTELSRAQLNSIDIDAFISTMLDKFSQDLSETTGTVKEQYQNIVNGYKLFQQHYNDAVGAPFYA
;
A
#
# COMPACT_ATOMS: atom_id res chain seq x y z
N MET A 1 10.99 -19.31 5.60
CA MET A 1 11.93 -18.26 5.15
C MET A 1 11.66 -17.03 6.01
N GLN A 2 12.58 -16.65 6.90
CA GLN A 2 12.48 -15.42 7.69
C GLN A 2 13.00 -14.28 6.82
N ILE A 3 12.11 -13.55 6.14
CA ILE A 3 12.46 -12.27 5.52
C ILE A 3 12.70 -11.32 6.68
N SER A 4 13.96 -10.92 6.89
CA SER A 4 14.36 -10.09 8.02
C SER A 4 13.87 -8.66 7.81
N PHE A 5 12.80 -8.34 8.53
CA PHE A 5 12.19 -7.01 8.75
C PHE A 5 13.20 -5.86 9.00
N ASN A 6 14.43 -6.20 9.39
CA ASN A 6 15.51 -5.25 9.69
C ASN A 6 16.02 -4.44 8.48
N ASN A 7 15.85 -4.92 7.24
CA ASN A 7 16.24 -4.14 6.06
C ASN A 7 15.26 -3.00 5.75
N TYR A 8 14.00 -3.11 6.19
CA TYR A 8 12.94 -2.11 5.95
C TYR A 8 13.17 -0.80 6.74
N ILE A 9 13.78 -0.87 7.92
CA ILE A 9 13.98 0.29 8.81
C ILE A 9 15.10 1.24 8.32
N ASN A 10 16.11 0.72 7.63
CA ASN A 10 17.29 1.53 7.26
C ASN A 10 17.06 2.43 6.03
N THR A 11 16.17 2.05 5.12
CA THR A 11 15.89 2.84 3.90
C THR A 11 15.08 4.11 4.21
N VAL A 12 14.34 4.14 5.32
CA VAL A 12 13.45 5.24 5.72
C VAL A 12 14.19 6.41 6.39
N SER A 13 15.40 6.19 6.88
CA SER A 13 16.13 7.17 7.70
C SER A 13 16.89 8.26 6.92
N GLN A 14 16.82 8.30 5.58
CA GLN A 14 17.72 9.15 4.76
C GLN A 14 17.11 10.40 4.11
N VAL A 15 15.90 10.84 4.43
CA VAL A 15 15.37 12.09 3.84
C VAL A 15 15.13 13.15 4.91
N LYS A 16 16.16 13.96 5.16
CA LYS A 16 16.00 15.26 5.84
C LYS A 16 16.37 16.41 4.91
N LYS A 17 15.43 17.36 4.87
CA LYS A 17 15.52 18.80 4.58
C LYS A 17 15.58 19.24 3.11
N THR A 18 14.45 19.77 2.65
CA THR A 18 14.44 20.93 1.75
C THR A 18 13.41 21.94 2.27
N ASN A 19 13.86 23.18 2.44
CA ASN A 19 13.08 24.30 2.94
C ASN A 19 12.13 24.81 1.86
N GLU A 20 10.82 24.75 2.09
CA GLU A 20 9.85 25.62 1.43
C GLU A 20 9.07 26.38 2.50
N THR A 21 9.04 27.70 2.34
CA THR A 21 8.40 28.64 3.24
C THR A 21 6.95 28.82 2.79
N SER A 22 6.03 28.12 3.44
CA SER A 22 4.60 28.42 3.39
C SER A 22 4.15 28.90 4.77
N ASN A 23 3.22 29.86 4.78
CA ASN A 23 2.62 30.40 6.00
C ASN A 23 1.83 29.28 6.72
N TYR A 24 2.48 28.61 7.68
CA TYR A 24 1.78 27.66 8.55
C TYR A 24 0.96 28.45 9.57
N GLN A 25 -0.38 28.37 9.45
CA GLN A 25 -1.18 28.38 10.66
C GLN A 25 -0.66 27.22 11.51
N GLU A 26 -0.27 27.52 12.75
CA GLU A 26 0.15 26.52 13.73
C GLU A 26 -1.09 25.66 14.05
N ASN A 27 -1.35 24.67 13.20
CA ASN A 27 -2.36 23.66 13.47
C ASN A 27 -1.99 23.02 14.81
N GLU A 28 -2.93 22.96 15.74
CA GLU A 28 -2.73 22.29 17.02
C GLU A 28 -2.11 20.92 16.76
N LYS A 29 -0.96 20.66 17.37
CA LYS A 29 -0.27 19.39 17.22
C LYS A 29 -1.18 18.28 17.74
N VAL A 30 -1.64 17.40 16.84
CA VAL A 30 -2.51 16.29 17.19
C VAL A 30 -1.74 15.32 18.09
N ASP A 31 -2.32 14.96 19.23
CA ASP A 31 -1.74 13.98 20.16
C ASP A 31 -2.21 12.56 19.83
N TYR A 32 -1.33 11.78 19.21
CA TYR A 32 -1.59 10.38 18.83
C TYR A 32 -1.31 9.37 19.95
N SER A 33 -0.86 9.80 21.14
CA SER A 33 -0.39 8.91 22.20
C SER A 33 -1.42 7.86 22.66
N ASN A 34 -2.72 8.17 22.54
CA ASN A 34 -3.81 7.28 22.94
C ASN A 34 -4.46 6.54 21.76
N TYR A 35 -4.03 6.76 20.52
CA TYR A 35 -4.62 6.11 19.36
C TYR A 35 -4.27 4.62 19.35
N SER A 36 -5.27 3.77 19.09
CA SER A 36 -5.03 2.34 18.80
C SER A 36 -4.56 2.15 17.35
N ALA A 37 -4.09 0.94 17.00
CA ALA A 37 -3.75 0.64 15.61
C ALA A 37 -4.93 0.89 14.65
N GLY A 38 -6.14 0.46 15.05
CA GLY A 38 -7.35 0.65 14.25
C GLY A 38 -7.78 2.12 14.12
N ASP A 39 -7.47 2.97 15.10
CA ASP A 39 -7.70 4.42 14.99
C ASP A 39 -6.76 5.04 13.97
N ILE A 40 -5.47 4.67 14.00
CA ILE A 40 -4.46 5.19 13.08
C ILE A 40 -4.74 4.75 11.63
N ARG A 41 -5.24 3.53 11.41
CA ARG A 41 -5.58 3.06 10.05
C ARG A 41 -6.66 3.90 9.35
N LYS A 42 -7.48 4.62 10.13
CA LYS A 42 -8.54 5.51 9.64
C LYS A 42 -8.07 6.94 9.40
N ILE A 43 -6.83 7.29 9.77
CA ILE A 43 -6.26 8.60 9.49
C ILE A 43 -6.12 8.75 7.96
N SER A 44 -6.43 9.94 7.45
CA SER A 44 -6.29 10.25 6.02
C SER A 44 -4.83 10.20 5.58
N TYR A 45 -4.59 10.00 4.28
CA TYR A 45 -3.23 10.05 3.73
C TYR A 45 -2.53 11.38 4.05
N GLU A 46 -3.24 12.51 3.89
CA GLU A 46 -2.71 13.85 4.11
C GLU A 46 -2.31 14.08 5.57
N GLU A 47 -3.16 13.70 6.52
CA GLU A 47 -2.85 13.83 7.94
C GLU A 47 -1.70 12.89 8.35
N ALA A 48 -1.71 11.65 7.85
CA ALA A 48 -0.67 10.69 8.13
C ALA A 48 0.70 11.15 7.59
N LYS A 49 0.71 11.75 6.40
CA LYS A 49 1.91 12.33 5.78
C LYS A 49 2.41 13.56 6.55
N ALA A 50 1.51 14.47 6.94
CA ALA A 50 1.85 15.69 7.67
C ALA A 50 2.42 15.40 9.08
N ASN A 51 1.96 14.32 9.72
CA ASN A 51 2.34 13.95 11.08
C ASN A 51 3.22 12.69 11.14
N TYR A 52 4.05 12.49 10.11
CA TYR A 52 4.71 11.21 9.88
C TYR A 52 5.55 10.71 11.07
N GLU A 53 6.34 11.60 11.68
CA GLU A 53 7.25 11.21 12.77
C GLU A 53 6.48 10.83 14.05
N ASP A 54 5.44 11.58 14.40
CA ASP A 54 4.65 11.34 15.61
C ASP A 54 3.80 10.06 15.50
N ILE A 55 3.16 9.83 14.35
CA ILE A 55 2.39 8.60 14.11
C ILE A 55 3.33 7.39 14.01
N GLN A 56 4.49 7.50 13.34
CA GLN A 56 5.47 6.40 13.27
C GLN A 56 5.97 6.01 14.67
N LYS A 57 6.21 7.01 15.53
CA LYS A 57 6.56 6.76 16.93
C LYS A 57 5.45 5.98 17.63
N ARG A 58 4.20 6.40 17.47
CA ARG A 58 3.06 5.69 18.07
C ARG A 58 2.93 4.25 17.56
N ILE A 59 3.09 4.02 16.26
CA ILE A 59 3.08 2.68 15.65
C ILE A 59 4.12 1.77 16.32
N ASN A 60 5.33 2.30 16.58
CA ASN A 60 6.40 1.53 17.21
C ASN A 60 6.09 1.17 18.68
N GLU A 61 5.31 1.98 19.38
CA GLU A 61 4.90 1.76 20.79
C GLU A 61 3.73 0.78 20.94
N LEU A 62 2.94 0.57 19.89
CA LEU A 62 1.80 -0.35 19.92
C LEU A 62 2.28 -1.81 19.99
N GLU A 63 1.52 -2.65 20.67
CA GLU A 63 1.64 -4.12 20.57
C GLU A 63 0.73 -4.61 19.45
N ASP A 64 1.10 -5.72 18.80
CA ASP A 64 0.22 -6.31 17.79
C ASP A 64 -0.91 -7.13 18.44
N THR A 65 -2.06 -7.15 17.78
CA THR A 65 -3.20 -7.98 18.20
C THR A 65 -3.09 -9.37 17.59
N LYS A 66 -3.91 -10.32 18.05
CA LYS A 66 -3.99 -11.67 17.43
C LYS A 66 -4.40 -11.62 15.96
N ASP A 67 -5.17 -10.59 15.59
CA ASP A 67 -5.68 -10.41 14.24
C ASP A 67 -4.69 -9.68 13.34
N GLY A 68 -3.57 -9.17 13.88
CA GLY A 68 -2.50 -8.52 13.12
C GLY A 68 -2.77 -7.05 12.80
N GLU A 69 -3.54 -6.34 13.63
CA GLU A 69 -3.95 -4.95 13.38
C GLU A 69 -2.75 -4.00 13.23
N LYS A 70 -1.72 -4.14 14.08
CA LYS A 70 -0.51 -3.31 13.97
C LYS A 70 0.24 -3.66 12.70
N THR A 71 0.33 -4.94 12.34
CA THR A 71 1.02 -5.36 11.12
C THR A 71 0.33 -4.81 9.87
N ALA A 72 -1.00 -4.88 9.79
CA ALA A 72 -1.78 -4.27 8.70
C ALA A 72 -1.57 -2.75 8.63
N LEU A 73 -1.57 -2.06 9.79
CA LEU A 73 -1.26 -0.65 9.87
C LEU A 73 0.16 -0.34 9.33
N MET A 74 1.16 -1.13 9.70
CA MET A 74 2.53 -0.92 9.22
C MET A 74 2.62 -1.03 7.68
N PHE A 75 1.91 -1.99 7.08
CA PHE A 75 1.86 -2.12 5.62
C PHE A 75 1.16 -0.94 4.94
N GLN A 76 0.06 -0.45 5.51
CA GLN A 76 -0.60 0.77 5.04
C GLN A 76 0.35 1.96 5.15
N TYR A 77 0.94 2.17 6.32
CA TYR A 77 1.80 3.32 6.62
C TYR A 77 3.08 3.35 5.78
N ALA A 78 3.60 2.19 5.38
CA ALA A 78 4.70 2.04 4.44
C ALA A 78 4.48 2.80 3.12
N LYS A 79 3.22 2.96 2.71
CA LYS A 79 2.86 3.56 1.42
C LYS A 79 3.05 5.06 1.36
N ILE A 80 3.12 5.74 2.51
CA ILE A 80 3.24 7.20 2.56
C ILE A 80 4.43 7.71 1.74
N ASN A 81 5.55 6.99 1.81
CA ASN A 81 6.83 7.38 1.22
C ASN A 81 7.45 6.27 0.36
N MET A 82 6.63 5.42 -0.26
CA MET A 82 7.15 4.29 -1.04
C MET A 82 7.73 4.70 -2.40
N SER A 83 7.26 5.80 -2.97
CA SER A 83 7.72 6.35 -4.25
C SER A 83 7.73 7.89 -4.21
N ASP A 84 8.18 8.55 -5.27
CA ASP A 84 8.04 10.02 -5.42
C ASP A 84 6.72 10.40 -6.13
N ASN A 85 5.90 9.41 -6.49
CA ASN A 85 4.54 9.60 -7.02
C ASN A 85 3.53 9.62 -5.85
N ASP A 86 3.16 10.82 -5.41
CA ASP A 86 2.20 11.00 -4.31
C ASP A 86 0.82 10.41 -4.60
N ASN A 87 0.35 10.43 -5.86
CA ASN A 87 -0.95 9.86 -6.22
C ASN A 87 -0.95 8.34 -6.06
N LEU A 88 0.15 7.69 -6.46
CA LEU A 88 0.34 6.25 -6.25
C LEU A 88 0.44 5.92 -4.76
N ASN A 89 1.25 6.68 -4.01
CA ASN A 89 1.41 6.51 -2.56
C ASN A 89 0.07 6.63 -1.83
N LYS A 90 -0.70 7.68 -2.15
CA LYS A 90 -2.04 7.94 -1.61
C LYS A 90 -3.01 6.81 -1.94
N ALA A 91 -3.12 6.45 -3.20
CA ALA A 91 -4.05 5.41 -3.64
C ALA A 91 -3.76 4.06 -2.97
N MET A 92 -2.49 3.67 -2.83
CA MET A 92 -2.09 2.45 -2.12
C MET A 92 -2.40 2.52 -0.62
N TYR A 93 -2.12 3.67 0.02
CA TYR A 93 -2.43 3.90 1.42
C TYR A 93 -3.94 3.78 1.69
N GLU A 94 -4.76 4.47 0.90
CA GLU A 94 -6.22 4.52 1.08
C GLU A 94 -6.88 3.17 0.74
N THR A 95 -6.33 2.44 -0.24
CA THR A 95 -6.78 1.08 -0.56
C THR A 95 -6.61 0.15 0.64
N LEU A 96 -5.42 0.12 1.25
CA LEU A 96 -5.15 -0.73 2.40
C LEU A 96 -5.89 -0.28 3.66
N GLY A 97 -6.07 1.03 3.85
CA GLY A 97 -6.87 1.58 4.96
C GLY A 97 -8.37 1.28 4.86
N SER A 98 -8.89 1.13 3.63
CA SER A 98 -10.30 0.84 3.37
C SER A 98 -10.69 -0.63 3.60
N ILE A 99 -9.72 -1.53 3.75
CA ILE A 99 -9.98 -2.96 4.01
C ILE A 99 -10.09 -3.18 5.52
N GLU A 100 -11.31 -3.33 6.04
CA GLU A 100 -11.54 -3.43 7.50
C GLU A 100 -10.77 -4.59 8.14
N ASN A 101 -10.77 -5.78 7.53
CA ASN A 101 -10.10 -6.95 8.07
C ASN A 101 -8.57 -6.86 7.90
N PRO A 102 -7.77 -6.92 8.99
CA PRO A 102 -6.32 -6.82 8.90
C PRO A 102 -5.66 -7.91 8.07
N ALA A 103 -6.14 -9.16 8.15
CA ALA A 103 -5.62 -10.27 7.36
C ALA A 103 -5.83 -10.06 5.86
N ASN A 104 -7.00 -9.57 5.47
CA ASN A 104 -7.27 -9.21 4.07
C ASN A 104 -6.40 -8.03 3.61
N THR A 105 -6.07 -7.10 4.51
CA THR A 105 -5.16 -5.98 4.21
C THR A 105 -3.74 -6.49 3.95
N MET A 106 -3.23 -7.38 4.81
CA MET A 106 -1.92 -8.00 4.64
C MET A 106 -1.84 -8.81 3.34
N TRP A 107 -2.89 -9.55 3.01
CA TRP A 107 -2.96 -10.31 1.76
C TRP A 107 -3.02 -9.39 0.53
N MET A 108 -3.87 -8.35 0.54
CA MET A 108 -3.95 -7.41 -0.57
C MET A 108 -2.62 -6.68 -0.80
N GLN A 109 -1.95 -6.29 0.28
CA GLN A 109 -0.61 -5.71 0.21
C GLN A 109 0.38 -6.64 -0.52
N LEU A 110 0.38 -7.92 -0.18
CA LEU A 110 1.27 -8.91 -0.81
C LEU A 110 0.95 -9.06 -2.30
N GLU A 111 -0.34 -9.18 -2.64
CA GLU A 111 -0.82 -9.29 -4.01
C GLU A 111 -0.40 -8.08 -4.85
N MET A 112 -0.62 -6.85 -4.35
CA MET A 112 -0.21 -5.63 -5.06
C MET A 112 1.32 -5.52 -5.21
N GLN A 113 2.08 -5.92 -4.20
CA GLN A 113 3.54 -5.90 -4.25
C GLN A 113 4.09 -6.83 -5.33
N ILE A 114 3.65 -8.10 -5.32
CA ILE A 114 4.07 -9.10 -6.30
C ILE A 114 3.73 -8.63 -7.71
N ASN A 115 2.50 -8.17 -7.91
CA ASN A 115 2.02 -7.79 -9.23
C ASN A 115 2.72 -6.55 -9.79
N LEU A 116 3.06 -5.58 -8.93
CA LEU A 116 3.91 -4.45 -9.32
C LEU A 116 5.30 -4.90 -9.78
N GLN A 117 5.90 -5.84 -9.04
CA GLN A 117 7.23 -6.38 -9.37
C GLN A 117 7.22 -7.11 -10.71
N ASP A 118 6.22 -7.96 -10.94
CA ASP A 118 6.07 -8.70 -12.20
C ASP A 118 5.75 -7.78 -13.37
N PHE A 119 4.84 -6.83 -13.17
CA PHE A 119 4.49 -5.85 -14.21
C PHE A 119 5.71 -5.03 -14.62
N TYR A 120 6.47 -4.51 -13.66
CA TYR A 120 7.69 -3.75 -13.94
C TYR A 120 8.73 -4.58 -14.70
N ALA A 121 8.86 -5.87 -14.37
CA ALA A 121 9.78 -6.78 -15.04
C ALA A 121 9.27 -7.30 -16.40
N GLY A 122 8.04 -6.95 -16.80
CA GLY A 122 7.41 -7.46 -18.01
C GLY A 122 7.09 -8.95 -17.94
N LYS A 123 6.95 -9.51 -16.73
CA LYS A 123 6.53 -10.91 -16.54
C LYS A 123 5.00 -11.03 -16.60
N PRO A 124 4.46 -12.20 -16.98
CA PRO A 124 3.04 -12.49 -16.81
C PRO A 124 2.65 -12.32 -15.34
N THR A 125 1.56 -11.61 -15.09
CA THR A 125 1.02 -11.46 -13.75
C THR A 125 0.05 -12.60 -13.45
N GLU A 126 0.23 -13.24 -12.31
CA GLU A 126 -0.63 -14.33 -11.81
C GLU A 126 -0.95 -14.07 -10.35
N ALA A 127 -2.09 -14.59 -9.87
CA ALA A 127 -2.48 -14.38 -8.48
C ALA A 127 -1.50 -15.06 -7.52
N SER A 128 -1.23 -14.45 -6.37
CA SER A 128 -0.16 -14.90 -5.46
C SER A 128 -0.32 -16.33 -4.94
N PHE A 129 -1.55 -16.87 -4.97
CA PHE A 129 -1.88 -18.22 -4.50
C PHE A 129 -1.80 -19.29 -5.58
N VAL A 130 -1.70 -18.91 -6.87
CA VAL A 130 -1.63 -19.86 -7.99
C VAL A 130 -0.26 -20.55 -8.03
N VAL A 131 0.75 -19.97 -7.38
CA VAL A 131 2.13 -20.38 -7.54
C VAL A 131 2.74 -20.84 -6.23
N SER A 132 3.30 -22.06 -6.23
CA SER A 132 4.10 -22.62 -5.12
C SER A 132 5.61 -22.61 -5.40
N ASN A 133 6.06 -22.11 -6.56
CA ASN A 133 7.47 -22.00 -6.94
C ASN A 133 7.85 -20.55 -7.21
N ASP A 134 8.80 -20.03 -6.42
CA ASP A 134 9.36 -18.67 -6.47
C ASP A 134 9.94 -18.25 -7.85
N ASP A 135 10.02 -19.15 -8.83
CA ASP A 135 10.61 -18.91 -10.15
C ASP A 135 9.76 -17.99 -11.05
N ILE A 136 8.44 -17.92 -10.82
CA ILE A 136 7.53 -17.14 -11.67
C ILE A 136 7.52 -15.67 -11.25
N HIS A 137 7.36 -15.37 -9.96
CA HIS A 137 7.31 -14.00 -9.46
C HIS A 137 8.69 -13.37 -9.31
N VAL A 138 8.78 -12.06 -9.49
CA VAL A 138 9.99 -11.30 -9.20
C VAL A 138 10.10 -11.06 -7.69
N SER A 139 11.09 -11.67 -7.06
CA SER A 139 11.34 -11.51 -5.62
C SER A 139 12.09 -10.23 -5.24
N THR A 140 12.59 -9.48 -6.22
CA THR A 140 13.37 -8.26 -5.97
C THR A 140 12.44 -7.08 -5.71
N GLU A 141 12.62 -6.38 -4.59
CA GLU A 141 11.90 -5.15 -4.31
C GLU A 141 12.24 -4.07 -5.35
N LEU A 142 11.21 -3.35 -5.79
CA LEU A 142 11.40 -2.21 -6.70
C LEU A 142 11.98 -1.03 -5.93
N SER A 143 13.01 -0.39 -6.49
CA SER A 143 13.47 0.90 -6.01
C SER A 143 12.44 2.00 -6.27
N ARG A 144 12.56 3.12 -5.55
CA ARG A 144 11.70 4.31 -5.77
C ARG A 144 11.65 4.74 -7.24
N ALA A 145 12.82 4.80 -7.90
CA ALA A 145 12.90 5.19 -9.30
C ALA A 145 12.14 4.23 -10.22
N GLN A 146 12.17 2.93 -9.92
CA GLN A 146 11.44 1.92 -10.69
C GLN A 146 9.93 2.07 -10.48
N LEU A 147 9.47 2.23 -9.24
CA LEU A 147 8.06 2.51 -8.94
C LEU A 147 7.54 3.76 -9.66
N ASN A 148 8.32 4.83 -9.66
CA ASN A 148 7.95 6.08 -10.34
C ASN A 148 7.85 5.96 -11.86
N SER A 149 8.50 4.95 -12.46
CA SER A 149 8.50 4.75 -13.91
C SER A 149 7.36 3.86 -14.42
N ILE A 150 6.57 3.28 -13.52
CA ILE A 150 5.43 2.44 -13.89
C ILE A 150 4.29 3.34 -14.40
N ASP A 151 3.74 2.98 -15.57
CA ASP A 151 2.45 3.48 -16.02
C ASP A 151 1.34 2.83 -15.16
N ILE A 152 0.81 3.59 -14.21
CA ILE A 152 -0.14 3.07 -13.21
C ILE A 152 -1.49 2.74 -13.84
N ASP A 153 -1.93 3.47 -14.86
CA ASP A 153 -3.17 3.18 -15.57
C ASP A 153 -3.06 1.86 -16.33
N ALA A 154 -1.94 1.65 -17.04
CA ALA A 154 -1.64 0.39 -17.72
C ALA A 154 -1.51 -0.78 -16.74
N PHE A 155 -0.88 -0.55 -15.58
CA PHE A 155 -0.77 -1.55 -14.52
C PHE A 155 -2.16 -1.96 -14.01
N ILE A 156 -2.99 -1.01 -13.58
CA ILE A 156 -4.33 -1.26 -13.04
C ILE A 156 -5.20 -2.00 -14.08
N SER A 157 -5.20 -1.54 -15.33
CA SER A 157 -5.95 -2.19 -16.41
C SER A 157 -5.50 -3.65 -16.58
N THR A 158 -4.19 -3.89 -16.62
CA THR A 158 -3.63 -5.24 -16.80
C THR A 158 -4.08 -6.18 -15.67
N MET A 159 -4.05 -5.72 -14.42
CA MET A 159 -4.49 -6.52 -13.27
C MET A 159 -5.98 -6.82 -13.32
N LEU A 160 -6.80 -5.79 -13.61
CA LEU A 160 -8.25 -5.95 -13.69
C LEU A 160 -8.65 -6.90 -14.82
N ASP A 161 -8.03 -6.78 -15.99
CA ASP A 161 -8.32 -7.63 -17.15
C ASP A 161 -7.98 -9.09 -16.84
N LYS A 162 -6.74 -9.35 -16.38
CA LYS A 162 -6.25 -10.70 -16.05
C LYS A 162 -7.09 -11.36 -14.96
N PHE A 163 -7.27 -10.71 -13.80
CA PHE A 163 -7.97 -11.35 -12.69
C PHE A 163 -9.48 -11.43 -12.88
N SER A 164 -10.08 -10.55 -13.68
CA SER A 164 -11.49 -10.69 -14.06
C SER A 164 -11.68 -11.87 -15.02
N GLN A 165 -10.74 -12.11 -15.93
CA GLN A 165 -10.74 -13.30 -16.76
C GLN A 165 -10.62 -14.56 -15.89
N ASP A 166 -9.62 -14.64 -15.01
CA ASP A 166 -9.41 -15.81 -14.14
C ASP A 166 -10.61 -16.07 -13.22
N LEU A 167 -11.24 -15.02 -12.69
CA LEU A 167 -12.47 -15.09 -11.92
C LEU A 167 -13.63 -15.72 -12.71
N SER A 168 -13.72 -15.41 -14.00
CA SER A 168 -14.78 -15.93 -14.88
C SER A 168 -14.58 -17.41 -15.22
N GLU A 169 -13.33 -17.86 -15.28
CA GLU A 169 -12.94 -19.22 -15.64
C GLU A 169 -12.85 -20.16 -14.40
N THR A 170 -12.78 -19.59 -13.20
CA THR A 170 -12.63 -20.32 -11.94
C THR A 170 -13.97 -20.64 -11.25
N THR A 171 -14.03 -21.76 -10.53
CA THR A 171 -15.19 -22.19 -9.71
C THR A 171 -14.77 -22.56 -8.29
N GLY A 172 -15.75 -22.71 -7.38
CA GLY A 172 -15.50 -23.12 -5.99
C GLY A 172 -14.82 -22.03 -5.15
N THR A 173 -14.09 -22.44 -4.11
CA THR A 173 -13.47 -21.54 -3.12
C THR A 173 -12.39 -20.63 -3.70
N VAL A 174 -11.70 -21.06 -4.77
CA VAL A 174 -10.71 -20.24 -5.47
C VAL A 174 -11.37 -19.05 -6.16
N LYS A 175 -12.66 -19.17 -6.54
CA LYS A 175 -13.42 -18.06 -7.12
C LYS A 175 -13.57 -16.88 -6.15
N GLU A 176 -13.76 -17.16 -4.86
CA GLU A 176 -13.86 -16.12 -3.83
C GLU A 176 -12.54 -15.39 -3.65
N GLN A 177 -11.41 -16.10 -3.77
CA GLN A 177 -10.08 -15.49 -3.71
C GLN A 177 -9.87 -14.53 -4.89
N TYR A 178 -10.15 -14.95 -6.12
CA TYR A 178 -10.10 -14.03 -7.28
C TYR A 178 -11.08 -12.86 -7.15
N GLN A 179 -12.28 -13.09 -6.60
CA GLN A 179 -13.24 -12.02 -6.39
C GLN A 179 -12.69 -10.95 -5.44
N ASN A 180 -11.98 -11.36 -4.39
CA ASN A 180 -11.32 -10.44 -3.47
C ASN A 180 -10.17 -9.67 -4.15
N ILE A 181 -9.38 -10.30 -5.02
CA ILE A 181 -8.34 -9.63 -5.82
C ILE A 181 -8.97 -8.55 -6.70
N VAL A 182 -9.99 -8.92 -7.48
CA VAL A 182 -10.69 -8.00 -8.38
C VAL A 182 -11.31 -6.83 -7.62
N ASN A 183 -11.92 -7.08 -6.46
CA ASN A 183 -12.48 -6.03 -5.61
C ASN A 183 -11.39 -5.09 -5.08
N GLY A 184 -10.25 -5.63 -4.66
CA GLY A 184 -9.10 -4.84 -4.22
C GLY A 184 -8.55 -3.94 -5.33
N TYR A 185 -8.40 -4.45 -6.56
CA TYR A 185 -7.95 -3.63 -7.70
C TYR A 185 -8.98 -2.60 -8.15
N LYS A 186 -10.28 -2.87 -8.03
CA LYS A 186 -11.33 -1.86 -8.28
C LYS A 186 -11.27 -0.73 -7.25
N LEU A 187 -11.05 -1.08 -5.99
CA LEU A 187 -10.87 -0.11 -4.91
C LEU A 187 -9.60 0.74 -5.14
N PHE A 188 -8.51 0.09 -5.56
CA PHE A 188 -7.29 0.79 -5.93
C PHE A 188 -7.47 1.73 -7.13
N GLN A 189 -8.17 1.28 -8.16
CA GLN A 189 -8.52 2.12 -9.32
C GLN A 189 -9.33 3.34 -8.90
N GLN A 190 -10.33 3.16 -8.03
CA GLN A 190 -11.12 4.26 -7.51
C GLN A 190 -10.24 5.29 -6.78
N HIS A 191 -9.46 4.85 -5.80
CA HIS A 191 -8.58 5.74 -5.03
C HIS A 191 -7.51 6.42 -5.90
N TYR A 192 -6.98 5.72 -6.90
CA TYR A 192 -6.04 6.31 -7.84
C TYR A 192 -6.69 7.39 -8.71
N ASN A 193 -7.89 7.14 -9.24
CA ASN A 193 -8.65 8.14 -9.99
C ASN A 193 -9.00 9.35 -9.12
N ASP A 194 -9.37 9.13 -7.86
CA ASP A 194 -9.66 10.21 -6.91
C ASP A 194 -8.40 11.03 -6.59
N ALA A 195 -7.25 10.38 -6.41
CA ALA A 195 -5.97 11.05 -6.18
C ALA A 195 -5.50 11.87 -7.39
N VAL A 196 -5.65 11.34 -8.61
CA VAL A 196 -5.29 12.05 -9.86
C VAL A 196 -6.28 13.17 -10.19
N GLY A 197 -7.57 12.95 -9.90
CA GLY A 197 -8.66 13.89 -10.19
C GLY A 197 -8.85 14.99 -9.14
N ALA A 198 -8.26 14.87 -7.95
CA ALA A 198 -8.31 15.88 -6.91
C ALA A 198 -7.66 17.19 -7.41
N PRO A 199 -8.38 18.33 -7.38
CA PRO A 199 -7.78 19.59 -7.77
C PRO A 199 -6.65 19.95 -6.79
N PHE A 200 -5.52 20.40 -7.32
CA PHE A 200 -4.40 20.97 -6.54
C PHE A 200 -4.85 22.27 -5.85
N TYR A 201 -5.60 22.16 -4.76
CA TYR A 201 -5.81 23.29 -3.85
C TYR A 201 -5.01 23.02 -2.59
N ALA A 202 -3.78 23.54 -2.62
CA ALA A 202 -3.00 23.91 -1.44
C ALA A 202 -3.52 25.24 -0.86
#